data_AF-A0A2E4BXA5-F1
#
_entry.id   AF-A0A2E4BXA5-F1
#
_cell.length_a   1.000
_cell.length_b   1.000
_cell.length_c   1.000
_cell.angle_alpha   90.00
_cell.angle_beta   90.00
_cell.angle_gamma   90.00
#
_symmetry.space_group_name_H-M   'P 1'
#
loop_
_entity.id
_entity.type
_entity.pdbx_description
1 polymer ?
#
loop_
_entity_poly.entity_id
_entity_poly.type
_entity_poly.pdbx_seq_one_letter_code
_entity_poly.pdbx_strand_id
1 'polypeptide(L)'
;MNQENVGKRMVEAAQAAVPSTPMETVYSKLEQDEDFVILDVREPTEWINGHIKEAILLSRGLIEGRIENTIPDKDKTIFVH
;
A
#
# COMPACT_ATOMS: atom_id res chain seq x y z
N MET A 1 10.65 11.91 31.03
CA MET A 1 10.19 10.72 30.28
C MET A 1 10.42 11.00 28.82
N ASN A 2 11.35 10.30 28.19
CA ASN A 2 11.62 10.46 26.78
C ASN A 2 10.37 9.98 26.04
N GLN A 3 9.61 10.88 25.42
CA GLN A 3 8.52 10.47 24.53
C GLN A 3 9.17 9.83 23.31
N GLU A 4 9.48 8.55 23.43
CA GLU A 4 9.76 7.70 22.29
C GLU A 4 8.59 7.86 21.31
N ASN A 5 8.88 8.38 20.12
CA ASN A 5 7.89 8.84 19.15
C ASN A 5 6.89 7.71 18.86
N VAL A 6 5.65 7.86 19.36
CA VAL A 6 4.57 6.85 19.24
C VAL A 6 4.39 6.44 17.77
N GLY A 7 4.51 7.37 16.83
CA GLY A 7 4.42 7.08 15.41
C GLY A 7 5.51 6.12 14.92
N LYS A 8 6.76 6.29 15.39
CA LYS A 8 7.87 5.38 15.04
C LYS A 8 7.59 3.96 15.52
N ARG A 9 7.12 3.82 16.77
CA ARG A 9 6.77 2.51 17.35
C ARG A 9 5.62 1.83 16.61
N MET A 10 4.62 2.59 16.16
CA MET A 10 3.51 2.04 15.36
C MET A 10 3.99 1.55 13.99
N VAL A 11 4.89 2.29 13.34
CA VAL A 11 5.50 1.87 12.06
C VAL A 11 6.34 0.61 12.24
N GLU A 12 7.18 0.55 13.27
CA GLU A 12 8.00 -0.63 13.58
C GLU A 12 7.14 -1.87 13.85
N ALA A 13 6.05 -1.72 14.62
CA ALA A 13 5.11 -2.80 14.87
C ALA A 13 4.41 -3.28 13.58
N ALA A 14 4.00 -2.35 12.70
CA ALA A 14 3.40 -2.69 11.42
C ALA A 14 4.38 -3.42 10.49
N GLN A 15 5.64 -2.96 10.41
CA GLN A 15 6.70 -3.60 9.63
C GLN A 15 7.05 -5.01 10.14
N ALA A 16 6.93 -5.26 11.44
CA ALA A 16 7.11 -6.59 12.02
C ALA A 16 5.93 -7.53 11.73
N ALA A 17 4.72 -6.98 11.55
CA ALA A 17 3.50 -7.76 11.34
C ALA A 17 3.16 -8.01 9.86
N VAL A 18 3.62 -7.14 8.96
CA VAL A 18 3.30 -7.18 7.53
C VAL A 18 4.57 -7.41 6.72
N PRO A 19 4.60 -8.44 5.84
CA PRO A 19 5.74 -8.66 4.96
C PRO A 19 6.00 -7.46 4.04
N SER A 20 7.28 -7.15 3.83
CA SER A 20 7.71 -6.19 2.82
C SER A 20 8.34 -6.92 1.63
N THR A 21 8.09 -6.42 0.43
CA THR A 21 8.60 -6.99 -0.83
C THR A 21 9.45 -5.93 -1.55
N PRO A 22 10.68 -6.26 -2.01
CA PRO A 22 11.50 -5.33 -2.77
C PRO A 22 10.82 -4.86 -4.05
N MET A 23 11.07 -3.61 -4.46
CA MET A 23 10.44 -3.03 -5.64
C MET A 23 10.73 -3.83 -6.92
N GLU A 24 11.92 -4.42 -7.03
CA GLU A 24 12.35 -5.20 -8.19
C GLU A 24 11.51 -6.47 -8.34
N THR A 25 11.10 -7.06 -7.20
CA THR A 25 10.22 -8.22 -7.19
C THR A 25 8.83 -7.82 -7.65
N VAL A 26 8.26 -6.75 -7.10
CA VAL A 26 6.93 -6.25 -7.51
C VAL A 26 6.92 -5.85 -8.99
N TYR A 27 7.97 -5.17 -9.46
CA TYR A 27 8.13 -4.81 -10.87
C TYR A 27 8.21 -6.05 -11.77
N SER A 28 8.96 -7.09 -11.36
CA SER A 28 9.02 -8.34 -12.12
C SER A 28 7.66 -9.05 -12.21
N LYS A 29 6.83 -8.96 -11.15
CA LYS A 29 5.45 -9.50 -11.17
C LYS A 29 4.57 -8.72 -12.13
N LEU A 30 4.72 -7.39 -12.17
CA LEU A 30 3.99 -6.52 -13.09
C LEU A 30 4.31 -6.86 -14.55
N GLU A 31 5.59 -7.03 -14.88
CA GLU A 31 6.02 -7.41 -16.24
C GLU A 31 5.58 -8.83 -16.65
N GLN A 32 5.19 -9.67 -15.69
CA GLN A 32 4.68 -11.02 -15.92
C GLN A 32 3.15 -11.09 -15.94
N ASP A 33 2.44 -9.96 -15.86
CA ASP A 33 0.97 -9.88 -15.75
C ASP A 33 0.42 -10.79 -14.64
N GLU A 34 1.14 -10.92 -13.51
CA GLU A 34 0.64 -11.67 -12.36
C GLU A 34 -0.60 -10.98 -11.74
N ASP A 35 -1.49 -11.77 -11.14
CA ASP A 35 -2.75 -11.27 -10.56
C ASP A 35 -2.54 -10.67 -9.15
N PHE A 36 -2.37 -9.35 -9.10
CA PHE A 36 -2.28 -8.58 -7.85
C PHE A 36 -2.78 -7.14 -8.05
N VAL A 37 -2.91 -6.38 -6.96
CA VAL A 37 -3.24 -4.96 -6.99
C VAL A 37 -2.11 -4.13 -6.40
N ILE A 38 -1.80 -3.00 -7.05
CA ILE A 38 -1.00 -1.92 -6.45
C ILE A 38 -1.96 -0.88 -5.88
N LEU A 39 -1.92 -0.67 -4.56
CA LEU A 39 -2.73 0.32 -3.86
C LEU A 39 -1.84 1.48 -3.42
N ASP A 40 -2.04 2.64 -4.03
CA ASP A 40 -1.34 3.87 -3.67
C ASP A 40 -2.12 4.59 -2.57
N VAL A 41 -1.50 4.73 -1.39
CA VAL A 41 -2.17 5.29 -0.21
C VAL A 41 -1.78 6.74 0.08
N ARG A 42 -1.07 7.37 -0.85
CA ARG A 42 -0.66 8.77 -0.80
C ARG A 42 -1.85 9.72 -0.97
N GLU A 43 -1.57 11.01 -0.85
CA GLU A 43 -2.59 12.04 -1.08
C GLU A 43 -2.84 12.26 -2.59
N PRO A 44 -4.06 12.67 -2.99
CA PRO A 44 -4.39 12.88 -4.41
C PRO A 44 -3.45 13.86 -5.13
N THR A 45 -2.90 14.84 -4.41
CA THR A 45 -1.93 15.79 -4.96
C THR A 45 -0.59 15.13 -5.32
N GLU A 46 -0.15 14.14 -4.56
CA GLU A 46 1.07 13.38 -4.85
C GLU A 46 0.85 12.44 -6.03
N TRP A 47 -0.32 11.81 -6.09
CA TRP A 47 -0.75 10.95 -7.20
C TRP A 47 -0.74 11.66 -8.56
N ILE A 48 -1.25 12.90 -8.61
CA ILE A 48 -1.30 13.72 -9.83
C ILE A 48 0.10 14.01 -10.37
N ASN A 49 1.10 14.14 -9.49
CA ASN A 49 2.48 14.38 -9.89
C ASN A 49 3.20 13.14 -10.44
N GLY A 50 2.56 11.97 -10.39
CA GLY A 50 3.08 10.72 -10.90
C GLY A 50 2.72 9.54 -10.00
N HIS A 51 2.39 8.41 -10.61
CA HIS A 51 2.03 7.18 -9.92
C HIS A 51 2.38 5.97 -10.77
N ILE A 52 2.41 4.80 -10.13
CA ILE A 52 2.65 3.53 -10.81
C ILE A 52 1.46 3.24 -11.73
N LYS A 53 1.76 2.85 -12.96
CA LYS A 53 0.74 2.48 -13.95
C LYS A 53 -0.16 1.37 -13.36
N GLU A 54 -1.47 1.47 -13.58
CA GLU A 54 -2.48 0.49 -13.13
C GLU A 54 -2.69 0.40 -11.62
N ALA A 55 -2.02 1.25 -10.83
CA ALA A 55 -2.32 1.40 -9.42
C ALA A 55 -3.72 1.98 -9.20
N ILE A 56 -4.29 1.67 -8.04
CA ILE A 56 -5.54 2.25 -7.55
C ILE A 56 -5.18 3.24 -6.44
N LEU A 57 -5.59 4.50 -6.57
CA LEU A 57 -5.48 5.48 -5.49
C LEU A 57 -6.56 5.22 -4.43
N LEU A 58 -6.14 4.96 -3.20
CA LEU A 58 -7.01 4.98 -2.03
C LEU A 58 -6.24 5.56 -0.83
N SER A 59 -6.31 6.88 -0.68
CA SER A 59 -5.59 7.60 0.39
C SER A 59 -5.85 6.99 1.76
N ARG A 60 -4.81 6.93 2.59
CA ARG A 60 -4.79 6.21 3.88
C ARG A 60 -6.06 6.37 4.72
N GLY A 61 -6.55 7.60 4.90
CA GLY A 61 -7.72 7.88 5.75
C GLY A 61 -9.06 7.37 5.22
N LEU A 62 -9.10 6.82 4.00
CA LEU A 62 -10.30 6.29 3.35
C LEU A 62 -10.31 4.76 3.28
N ILE A 63 -9.20 4.09 3.61
CA ILE A 63 -9.02 2.65 3.38
C ILE A 63 -10.09 1.86 4.12
N GLU A 64 -10.23 2.06 5.43
CA GLU A 64 -11.12 1.27 6.29
C GLU A 64 -12.60 1.38 5.86
N GLY A 65 -13.00 2.52 5.28
CA GLY A 65 -14.37 2.76 4.83
C GLY A 65 -14.65 2.37 3.38
N ARG A 66 -13.63 2.06 2.56
CA ARG A 66 -13.80 1.86 1.11
C ARG A 66 -13.18 0.59 0.55
N ILE A 67 -12.20 0.00 1.22
CA ILE A 67 -11.44 -1.14 0.68
C ILE A 67 -12.34 -2.31 0.27
N GLU A 68 -13.37 -2.63 1.04
CA GLU A 68 -14.28 -3.75 0.72
C GLU A 68 -15.11 -3.51 -0.56
N ASN A 69 -15.31 -2.26 -0.96
CA ASN A 69 -15.97 -1.91 -2.23
C ASN A 69 -14.97 -1.80 -3.38
N THR A 70 -13.75 -1.33 -3.10
CA THR A 70 -12.70 -1.12 -4.11
C THR A 70 -12.01 -2.43 -4.51
N ILE A 71 -11.71 -3.30 -3.54
CA ILE A 71 -11.09 -4.60 -3.72
C ILE A 71 -11.90 -5.61 -2.89
N PRO A 72 -13.02 -6.13 -3.43
CA PRO A 72 -13.94 -6.99 -2.68
C PRO A 72 -13.38 -8.39 -2.41
N ASP A 73 -12.41 -8.84 -3.21
CA ASP A 73 -11.75 -10.13 -3.06
C ASP A 73 -10.75 -10.07 -1.89
N LYS A 74 -11.07 -10.79 -0.80
CA LYS A 74 -10.26 -10.82 0.44
C LYS A 74 -8.98 -11.64 0.30
N ASP A 75 -8.87 -12.47 -0.74
CA ASP A 75 -7.67 -13.27 -1.02
C ASP A 75 -6.75 -12.59 -2.05
N LYS A 76 -7.16 -11.43 -2.59
CA LYS A 76 -6.34 -10.67 -3.54
C LYS A 76 -5.06 -10.18 -2.88
N THR A 77 -3.92 -10.45 -3.50
CA THR A 77 -2.65 -9.87 -3.07
C THR A 77 -2.61 -8.38 -3.37
N ILE A 78 -2.32 -7.58 -2.35
CA ILE A 78 -2.21 -6.12 -2.45
C ILE A 78 -0.80 -5.69 -2.05
N PHE A 79 -0.12 -4.97 -2.95
CA PHE A 79 1.09 -4.22 -2.63
C PHE A 79 0.72 -2.76 -2.36
N VAL A 80 1.06 -2.27 -1.17
CA VAL A 80 0.78 -0.89 -0.76
C VAL A 80 2.03 -0.03 -0.97
N HIS A 81 1.84 1.17 -1.53
CA HIS A 81 2.88 2.18 -1.74
C HIS A 81 2.47 3.53 -1.14
#